data_AF-A0A091C4H3-F1
#
_entry.id   AF-A0A091C4H3-F1
#
_cell.length_a   1.000
_cell.length_b   1.000
_cell.length_c   1.000
_cell.angle_alpha   90.00
_cell.angle_beta   90.00
_cell.angle_gamma   90.00
#
_symmetry.space_group_name_H-M   'P 1'
#
loop_
_entity.id
_entity.type
_entity.pdbx_description
1 polymer ?
#
loop_
_entity_poly.entity_id
_entity_poly.type
_entity_poly.pdbx_seq_one_letter_code
_entity_poly.pdbx_strand_id
1 'polypeptide(L)'
;MGCLTIFVITIGLSGCSYTESDIEESAVSIVNQILHEQNDIDLDCEDVIITQAYDDDTYDAKATLSDDSVIDINIEYYPDKDNYVYVEIPSEEMASLYYW
;
A
#
# COMPACT_ATOMS: atom_id res chain seq x y z
N MET A 1 -8.75 26.28 -0.55
CA MET A 1 -9.68 25.13 -0.56
C MET A 1 -8.88 23.97 -1.10
N GLY A 2 -8.13 23.28 -0.23
CA GLY A 2 -7.34 22.13 -0.62
C GLY A 2 -8.28 20.94 -0.77
N CYS A 3 -8.45 20.45 -1.99
CA CYS A 3 -9.18 19.23 -2.24
C CYS A 3 -8.27 18.09 -1.78
N LEU A 4 -8.57 17.46 -0.65
CA LEU A 4 -7.92 16.24 -0.20
C LEU A 4 -8.46 15.12 -1.10
N THR A 5 -7.75 14.80 -2.17
CA THR A 5 -8.13 13.70 -3.06
C THR A 5 -7.63 12.39 -2.48
N ILE A 6 -8.51 11.67 -1.79
CA ILE A 6 -8.29 10.27 -1.41
C ILE A 6 -8.69 9.42 -2.62
N PHE A 7 -7.74 8.71 -3.22
CA PHE A 7 -7.98 7.81 -4.34
C PHE A 7 -7.79 6.36 -3.87
N VAL A 8 -8.90 5.62 -3.88
CA VAL A 8 -8.98 4.22 -3.47
C VAL A 8 -9.01 3.36 -4.73
N ILE A 9 -7.98 2.54 -4.96
CA ILE A 9 -8.01 1.56 -6.06
C ILE A 9 -8.06 0.15 -5.48
N THR A 10 -8.92 -0.69 -6.07
CA THR A 10 -9.34 -1.96 -5.50
C THR A 10 -8.86 -3.16 -6.29
N ILE A 11 -8.11 -4.09 -5.70
CA ILE A 11 -7.78 -5.40 -6.29
C ILE A 11 -8.40 -6.50 -5.41
N GLY A 12 -9.24 -7.35 -6.01
CA GLY A 12 -9.76 -8.57 -5.38
C GLY A 12 -9.23 -9.80 -6.10
N LEU A 13 -8.40 -10.61 -5.44
CA LEU A 13 -8.00 -11.93 -5.94
C LEU A 13 -8.83 -13.02 -5.24
N SER A 14 -9.43 -13.91 -6.04
CA SER A 14 -10.30 -14.98 -5.57
C SER A 14 -9.51 -16.28 -5.33
N GLY A 15 -9.35 -16.67 -4.05
CA GLY A 15 -8.68 -17.90 -3.62
C GLY A 15 -8.66 -18.04 -2.10
N CYS A 16 -8.66 -19.27 -1.58
CA CYS A 16 -8.78 -19.62 -0.16
C CYS A 16 -7.77 -18.92 0.76
N SER A 17 -8.23 -18.43 1.94
CA SER A 17 -7.43 -17.99 3.11
C SER A 17 -6.15 -17.22 2.76
N TYR A 18 -6.24 -15.89 2.67
CA TYR A 18 -5.08 -15.01 2.48
C TYR A 18 -4.07 -15.21 3.60
N THR A 19 -2.81 -15.35 3.21
CA THR A 19 -1.67 -15.24 4.10
C THR A 19 -1.15 -13.81 4.11
N GLU A 20 -0.35 -13.45 5.11
CA GLU A 20 0.36 -12.16 5.14
C GLU A 20 1.15 -11.93 3.84
N SER A 21 1.76 -12.99 3.28
CA SER A 21 2.48 -12.94 2.00
C SER A 21 1.58 -12.56 0.81
N ASP A 22 0.31 -12.98 0.79
CA ASP A 22 -0.62 -12.61 -0.29
C ASP A 22 -1.06 -11.14 -0.16
N ILE A 23 -1.15 -10.65 1.09
CA ILE A 23 -1.44 -9.25 1.39
C ILE A 23 -0.26 -8.36 0.96
N GLU A 24 0.97 -8.75 1.30
CA GLU A 24 2.20 -8.09 0.90
C GLU A 24 2.34 -7.99 -0.62
N GLU A 25 2.14 -9.10 -1.35
CA GLU A 25 2.21 -9.11 -2.82
C GLU A 25 1.14 -8.22 -3.46
N SER A 26 -0.09 -8.24 -2.92
CA SER A 26 -1.17 -7.37 -3.37
C SER A 26 -0.84 -5.89 -3.09
N ALA A 27 -0.25 -5.60 -1.94
CA ALA A 27 0.11 -4.25 -1.53
C ALA A 27 1.17 -3.64 -2.46
N VAL A 28 2.17 -4.42 -2.92
CA VAL A 28 3.16 -3.96 -3.91
C VAL A 28 2.48 -3.36 -5.15
N SER A 29 1.50 -4.07 -5.70
CA SER A 29 0.76 -3.62 -6.89
C SER A 29 -0.05 -2.34 -6.62
N ILE A 30 -0.59 -2.19 -5.40
CA ILE A 30 -1.38 -1.01 -5.01
C ILE A 30 -0.45 0.20 -4.77
N VAL A 31 0.69 0.01 -4.11
CA VAL A 31 1.68 1.09 -3.90
C VAL A 31 2.16 1.62 -5.25
N ASN A 32 2.50 0.75 -6.21
CA ASN A 32 2.87 1.18 -7.57
C ASN A 32 1.79 2.02 -8.25
N GLN A 33 0.51 1.67 -8.12
CA GLN A 33 -0.58 2.49 -8.65
C GLN A 33 -0.68 3.85 -7.95
N ILE A 34 -0.50 3.90 -6.63
CA ILE A 34 -0.49 5.17 -5.88
C ILE A 34 0.67 6.05 -6.36
N LEU A 35 1.88 5.50 -6.51
CA LEU A 35 3.05 6.25 -6.94
C LEU A 35 2.89 6.77 -8.38
N HIS A 36 2.66 5.89 -9.34
CA HIS A 36 2.66 6.26 -10.76
C HIS A 36 1.36 6.93 -11.21
N GLU A 37 0.21 6.31 -10.93
CA GLU A 37 -1.06 6.74 -11.53
C GLU A 37 -1.68 7.93 -10.80
N GLN A 38 -1.51 7.99 -9.49
CA GLN A 38 -2.14 9.03 -8.67
C GLN A 38 -1.23 10.22 -8.40
N ASN A 39 0.10 10.00 -8.35
CA ASN A 39 1.06 10.98 -7.86
C ASN A 39 2.18 11.34 -8.86
N ASP A 40 2.25 10.68 -10.03
CA ASP A 40 3.27 10.89 -11.08
C ASP A 40 4.72 10.76 -10.55
N ILE A 41 4.92 9.83 -9.61
CA ILE A 41 6.22 9.50 -9.02
C ILE A 41 6.83 8.34 -9.84
N ASP A 42 8.04 8.56 -10.37
CA ASP A 42 8.80 7.58 -11.17
C ASP A 42 9.67 6.69 -10.27
N LEU A 43 9.02 6.02 -9.31
CA LEU A 43 9.62 5.03 -8.41
C LEU A 43 8.73 3.80 -8.37
N ASP A 44 9.33 2.63 -8.44
CA ASP A 44 8.62 1.35 -8.32
C ASP A 44 8.73 0.86 -6.89
N CYS A 45 7.63 0.39 -6.30
CA CYS A 45 7.64 -0.45 -5.12
C CYS A 45 8.12 -1.85 -5.51
N GLU A 46 9.24 -2.27 -4.94
CA GLU A 46 9.85 -3.58 -5.19
C GLU A 46 9.36 -4.64 -4.19
N ASP A 47 9.12 -4.24 -2.95
CA ASP A 47 8.76 -5.16 -1.87
C ASP A 47 7.92 -4.48 -0.79
N VAL A 48 7.01 -5.22 -0.17
CA VAL A 48 6.23 -4.79 0.99
C VAL A 48 6.37 -5.83 2.09
N ILE A 49 6.70 -5.40 3.30
CA ILE A 49 6.83 -6.28 4.47
C ILE A 49 5.91 -5.78 5.57
N ILE A 50 5.00 -6.64 6.03
CA ILE A 50 4.19 -6.40 7.23
C ILE A 50 5.12 -6.45 8.45
N THR A 51 5.11 -5.36 9.20
CA THR A 51 5.93 -5.19 10.41
C THR A 51 5.13 -5.43 11.69
N GLN A 52 3.81 -5.19 11.65
CA GLN A 52 2.91 -5.41 12.76
C GLN A 52 1.50 -5.73 12.25
N ALA A 53 0.89 -6.79 12.79
CA ALA A 53 -0.50 -7.14 12.57
C ALA A 53 -1.34 -6.77 13.80
N TYR A 54 -2.53 -6.21 13.56
CA TYR A 54 -3.50 -5.85 14.60
C TYR A 54 -4.68 -6.83 14.63
N ASP A 55 -5.46 -6.81 15.71
CA ASP A 55 -6.60 -7.72 15.92
C ASP A 55 -7.84 -7.39 15.03
N ASP A 56 -7.79 -6.31 14.25
CA ASP A 56 -8.88 -5.77 13.43
C ASP A 56 -8.60 -5.80 11.92
N ASP A 57 -7.79 -6.76 11.47
CA ASP A 57 -7.39 -6.94 10.07
C ASP A 57 -6.66 -5.72 9.46
N THR A 58 -6.04 -4.90 10.32
CA THR A 58 -5.14 -3.82 9.94
C THR A 58 -3.68 -4.20 10.18
N TYR A 59 -2.77 -3.62 9.40
CA TYR A 59 -1.35 -3.92 9.45
C TYR A 59 -0.51 -2.66 9.23
N ASP A 60 0.56 -2.52 10.01
CA ASP A 60 1.65 -1.59 9.68
C ASP A 60 2.66 -2.34 8.81
N ALA A 61 3.05 -1.74 7.70
CA ALA A 61 4.00 -2.32 6.77
C ALA A 61 5.02 -1.29 6.29
N LYS A 62 6.09 -1.80 5.68
CA LYS A 62 7.12 -0.99 5.03
C LYS A 62 7.18 -1.35 3.56
N ALA A 63 7.21 -0.35 2.70
CA ALA A 63 7.43 -0.50 1.26
C ALA A 63 8.87 -0.09 0.91
N THR A 64 9.59 -0.96 0.19
CA THR A 64 10.91 -0.65 -0.36
C THR A 64 10.75 -0.22 -1.81
N LEU A 65 11.27 0.96 -2.15
CA LEU A 65 11.21 1.53 -3.48
C LEU A 65 12.49 1.24 -4.28
N SER A 66 12.44 1.41 -5.60
CA SER A 66 13.54 1.09 -6.54
C SER A 66 14.80 1.95 -6.38
N ASP A 67 14.76 2.97 -5.54
CA ASP A 67 15.88 3.82 -5.13
C ASP A 67 16.47 3.43 -3.75
N ASP A 68 16.12 2.24 -3.25
CA ASP A 68 16.44 1.71 -1.91
C ASP A 68 15.82 2.51 -0.75
N SER A 69 14.95 3.50 -1.01
CA SER A 69 14.21 4.18 0.05
C SER A 69 13.13 3.26 0.62
N VAL A 70 12.84 3.45 1.91
CA VAL A 70 11.83 2.67 2.63
C VAL A 70 10.85 3.63 3.26
N ILE A 71 9.58 3.46 2.91
CA ILE A 71 8.47 4.26 3.43
C ILE A 71 7.56 3.41 4.31
N ASP A 72 6.98 4.04 5.33
CA ASP A 72 5.93 3.41 6.15
C ASP A 72 4.59 3.46 5.42
N ILE A 73 3.81 2.39 5.48
CA ILE A 73 2.47 2.29 4.90
C ILE A 73 1.52 1.57 5.87
N ASN A 74 0.22 1.83 5.72
CA ASN A 74 -0.82 1.09 6.45
C ASN A 74 -1.60 0.22 5.47
N ILE A 75 -1.95 -0.99 5.89
CA ILE A 75 -2.75 -1.93 5.10
C ILE A 75 -4.01 -2.28 5.88
N GLU A 76 -5.16 -2.26 5.21
CA GLU A 76 -6.41 -2.81 5.74
C GLU A 76 -6.87 -3.97 4.86
N TYR A 77 -7.14 -5.12 5.47
CA TYR A 77 -7.62 -6.32 4.78
C TYR A 77 -9.09 -6.57 5.11
N TYR A 78 -9.89 -6.82 4.07
CA TYR A 78 -11.33 -7.05 4.16
C TYR A 78 -11.67 -8.43 3.60
N PRO A 79 -11.54 -9.50 4.40
CA PRO A 79 -11.83 -10.87 3.96
C PRO A 79 -13.27 -11.05 3.47
N ASP A 80 -14.22 -10.36 4.13
CA ASP A 80 -15.65 -10.43 3.80
C ASP A 80 -16.04 -9.71 2.49
N LYS A 81 -15.13 -8.91 1.91
CA LYS A 81 -15.37 -8.14 0.69
C LYS A 81 -14.53 -8.66 -0.48
N ASP A 82 -14.61 -9.97 -0.74
CA ASP A 82 -13.84 -10.62 -1.82
C ASP A 82 -12.31 -10.50 -1.61
N ASN A 83 -11.88 -10.63 -0.34
CA ASN A 83 -10.49 -10.51 0.09
C ASN A 83 -9.83 -9.20 -0.33
N TYR A 84 -10.49 -8.08 -0.02
CA TYR A 84 -10.06 -6.78 -0.50
C TYR A 84 -8.90 -6.22 0.33
N VAL A 85 -7.83 -5.77 -0.34
CA VAL A 85 -6.68 -5.10 0.30
C VAL A 85 -6.71 -3.60 0.00
N TYR A 86 -6.64 -2.78 1.04
CA TYR A 86 -6.49 -1.33 0.97
C TYR A 86 -5.11 -0.94 1.48
N VAL A 87 -4.48 0.04 0.83
CA VAL A 87 -3.18 0.58 1.23
C VAL A 87 -3.27 2.08 1.36
N GLU A 88 -2.71 2.61 2.43
CA GLU A 88 -2.53 4.04 2.66
C GLU A 88 -1.03 4.36 2.83
N ILE A 89 -0.55 5.35 2.08
CA ILE A 89 0.77 5.95 2.30
C ILE A 89 0.55 7.25 3.08
N PRO A 90 1.10 7.39 4.30
CA PRO A 90 0.98 8.60 5.10
C PRO A 90 1.45 9.83 4.32
N SER A 91 0.79 10.98 4.55
CA SER A 91 1.10 12.20 3.80
C SER A 91 2.53 12.72 4.01
N GLU A 92 3.14 12.41 5.16
CA GLU A 92 4.54 12.78 5.46
C GLU A 92 5.52 11.95 4.62
N GLU A 93 5.27 10.64 4.51
CA GLU A 93 6.02 9.73 3.64
C GLU A 93 5.87 10.16 2.17
N MET A 94 4.63 10.40 1.72
CA MET A 94 4.35 10.86 0.36
C MET A 94 5.05 12.20 0.05
N ALA A 95 5.06 13.14 1.01
CA ALA A 95 5.75 14.41 0.82
C ALA A 95 7.27 14.22 0.66
N SER A 96 7.87 13.26 1.36
CA SER A 96 9.31 12.98 1.27
C SER A 96 9.75 12.54 -0.13
N LEU A 97 8.86 11.87 -0.88
CA LEU A 97 9.11 11.38 -2.24
C LEU A 97 9.15 12.49 -3.31
N TYR A 98 8.68 13.71 -3.00
CA TYR A 98 8.71 14.83 -3.94
C TYR A 98 9.97 15.71 -3.83
N TYR A 99 10.81 15.52 -2.81
CA TYR A 99 11.95 16.41 -2.53
C TYR A 99 13.30 15.92 -3.09
N TRP A 100 13.28 15.24 -4.24
CA TRP A 100 14.46 14.72 -4.93
C TRP A 100 15.09 15.73 -5.90
#